data_AF-A0A7S2KUW9-F1
#
_entry.id   AF-A0A7S2KUW9-F1
#
_cell.length_a   1.000
_cell.length_b   1.000
_cell.length_c   1.000
_cell.angle_alpha   90.00
_cell.angle_beta   90.00
_cell.angle_gamma   90.00
#
_symmetry.space_group_name_H-M   'P 1'
#
loop_
_entity.id
_entity.type
_entity.pdbx_description
1 polymer ?
#
loop_
_entity_poly.entity_id
_entity_poly.type
_entity_poly.pdbx_seq_one_letter_code
_entity_poly.pdbx_strand_id
1 'polypeptide(L)'
;FNLVKHISPKEGASELLPLIDKHLASGEEGDIVTRSIICCKDGKAVDMPPPPQPTPPKPKKEAAPKKEAPPPDPFREAAMSALTVSGASAGILGMGMGCVGDAAMLTNLGTFTLAGAAGYQVVWGVAHALHTPLMSVTNAISGTTAIGGLMLLGSGSTAVNVLAGTAVAVSAVNITGGFVVSQRMLDLFKKKGQPEHSYMLLAPGAVLVAAPFADPALIPATGVV
;
A
#
# COMPACT_ATOMS: atom_id res chain seq x y z
N PHE A 1 -15.20 -10.88 40.23
CA PHE A 1 -14.13 -9.91 39.96
C PHE A 1 -14.46 -9.17 38.66
N ASN A 2 -14.81 -7.88 38.75
CA ASN A 2 -15.45 -7.15 37.65
C ASN A 2 -14.41 -6.35 36.86
N LEU A 3 -13.60 -7.03 36.03
CA LEU A 3 -12.52 -6.44 35.21
C LEU A 3 -13.02 -5.25 34.35
N VAL A 4 -14.29 -5.28 33.96
CA VAL A 4 -14.90 -4.28 33.07
C VAL A 4 -14.99 -2.89 33.72
N LYS A 5 -15.13 -2.80 35.05
CA LYS A 5 -15.08 -1.51 35.79
C LYS A 5 -13.70 -0.84 35.75
N HIS A 6 -12.62 -1.59 35.53
CA HIS A 6 -11.27 -1.02 35.41
C HIS A 6 -10.91 -0.58 33.99
N ILE A 7 -11.60 -1.10 32.97
CA ILE A 7 -11.28 -0.83 31.56
C ILE A 7 -12.11 0.35 31.01
N SER A 8 -13.31 0.61 31.56
CA SER A 8 -14.17 1.70 31.10
C SER A 8 -14.84 2.43 32.27
N PRO A 9 -14.62 3.74 32.47
CA PRO A 9 -15.25 4.53 33.53
C PRO A 9 -16.71 4.93 33.23
N LYS A 10 -17.30 4.44 32.13
CA LYS A 10 -18.68 4.77 31.74
C LYS A 10 -19.68 3.94 32.53
N GLU A 11 -20.74 4.59 33.03
CA GLU A 11 -21.77 4.01 33.91
C GLU A 11 -22.46 2.74 33.37
N GLY A 12 -22.49 2.54 32.04
CA GLY A 12 -23.09 1.35 31.40
C GLY A 12 -22.17 0.12 31.29
N ALA A 13 -20.92 0.20 31.72
CA ALA A 13 -19.95 -0.89 31.53
C ALA A 13 -20.26 -2.13 32.40
N SER A 14 -20.88 -1.95 33.57
CA SER A 14 -21.28 -3.05 34.45
C SER A 14 -22.45 -3.89 33.92
N GLU A 15 -23.24 -3.34 33.00
CA GLU A 15 -24.39 -4.04 32.39
C GLU A 15 -24.02 -4.76 31.08
N LEU A 16 -22.85 -4.47 30.50
CA LEU A 16 -22.41 -5.02 29.23
C LEU A 16 -22.36 -6.55 29.25
N LEU A 17 -21.73 -7.15 30.27
CA LEU A 17 -21.59 -8.61 30.36
C LEU A 17 -22.95 -9.31 30.51
N PRO A 18 -23.86 -8.89 31.42
CA PRO A 18 -25.23 -9.41 31.46
C PRO A 18 -25.99 -9.28 30.13
N LEU A 19 -25.78 -8.18 29.40
CA LEU A 19 -26.41 -7.95 28.09
C LEU A 19 -25.87 -8.90 27.02
N ILE A 20 -24.55 -9.11 26.99
CA ILE A 20 -23.89 -10.06 26.10
C ILE A 20 -24.38 -11.48 26.42
N ASP A 21 -24.42 -11.89 27.68
CA ASP A 21 -24.89 -13.22 28.09
C ASP A 21 -26.35 -13.45 27.70
N LYS A 22 -27.21 -12.44 27.87
CA LYS A 22 -28.61 -12.49 27.43
C LYS A 22 -28.73 -12.67 25.92
N HIS A 23 -27.90 -11.98 25.13
CA HIS A 23 -27.89 -12.14 23.68
C HIS A 23 -27.29 -13.49 23.27
N LEU A 24 -26.23 -13.97 23.90
CA LEU A 24 -25.64 -15.28 23.62
C LEU A 24 -26.61 -16.42 23.95
N ALA A 25 -27.40 -16.32 25.03
CA ALA A 25 -28.40 -17.31 25.38
C ALA A 25 -29.50 -17.48 24.32
N SER A 26 -29.84 -16.39 23.61
CA SER A 26 -30.87 -16.39 22.57
C SER A 26 -30.53 -17.24 21.34
N GLY A 27 -29.25 -17.58 21.12
CA GLY A 27 -28.85 -18.59 20.13
C GLY A 27 -29.46 -18.38 18.74
N GLU A 28 -30.07 -19.44 18.21
CA GLU A 28 -30.77 -19.46 16.92
C GLU A 28 -32.04 -18.61 16.87
N GLU A 29 -32.62 -18.24 18.01
CA GLU A 29 -33.80 -17.36 18.10
C GLU A 29 -33.41 -15.88 18.17
N GLY A 30 -32.12 -15.57 18.34
CA GLY A 30 -31.59 -14.21 18.43
C GLY A 30 -31.65 -13.42 17.13
N ASP A 31 -31.22 -12.16 17.19
CA ASP A 31 -31.08 -11.28 16.02
C ASP A 31 -30.00 -11.79 15.04
N ILE A 32 -29.99 -11.29 13.81
CA ILE A 32 -29.05 -11.66 12.74
C ILE A 32 -27.58 -11.53 13.17
N VAL A 33 -27.28 -10.56 14.03
CA VAL A 33 -25.93 -10.35 14.58
C VAL A 33 -25.57 -11.46 15.57
N THR A 34 -26.50 -11.85 16.43
CA THR A 34 -26.30 -12.95 17.40
C THR A 34 -26.08 -14.28 16.70
N ARG A 35 -26.88 -14.58 15.67
CA ARG A 35 -26.77 -15.83 14.91
C ARG A 35 -25.48 -15.94 14.09
N SER A 36 -24.90 -14.80 13.68
CA SER A 36 -23.65 -14.80 12.90
C SER A 36 -22.38 -14.91 13.76
N ILE A 37 -22.49 -14.73 15.08
CA ILE A 37 -21.36 -14.79 16.02
C ILE A 37 -21.33 -16.12 16.80
N ILE A 38 -22.47 -16.78 16.98
CA ILE A 38 -22.56 -18.05 17.73
C ILE A 38 -22.23 -19.23 16.81
N CYS A 39 -21.02 -19.77 16.93
CA CYS A 39 -20.59 -20.96 16.19
C CYS A 39 -20.94 -22.28 16.90
N CYS A 40 -21.12 -22.27 18.23
CA CYS A 40 -21.41 -23.45 19.04
C CYS A 40 -22.36 -23.11 20.21
N LYS A 41 -23.33 -23.99 20.50
CA LYS A 41 -24.21 -23.92 21.68
C LYS A 41 -24.23 -25.27 22.38
N ASP A 42 -24.05 -25.30 23.70
CA ASP A 42 -24.05 -26.52 24.52
C ASP A 42 -23.13 -27.64 24.00
N GLY A 43 -21.95 -27.27 23.49
CA GLY A 43 -20.95 -28.21 22.96
C GLY A 43 -21.29 -28.81 21.58
N LYS A 44 -22.37 -28.37 20.94
CA LYS A 44 -22.73 -28.76 19.57
C LYS A 44 -22.54 -27.59 18.61
N ALA A 45 -21.97 -27.87 17.43
CA ALA A 45 -21.83 -26.91 16.37
C ALA A 45 -23.23 -26.52 15.87
N VAL A 46 -23.49 -25.21 15.80
CA VAL A 46 -24.72 -24.66 15.24
C VAL A 46 -24.49 -24.48 13.75
N ASP A 47 -25.46 -24.86 12.92
CA ASP A 47 -25.34 -24.66 11.48
C ASP A 47 -25.32 -23.17 11.18
N MET A 48 -24.27 -22.73 10.49
CA MET A 48 -24.03 -21.31 10.29
C MET A 48 -25.14 -20.75 9.40
N PRO A 49 -25.84 -19.68 9.80
CA PRO A 49 -26.86 -19.08 8.95
C PRO A 49 -26.23 -18.71 7.60
N PRO A 50 -26.98 -18.81 6.48
CA PRO A 50 -26.50 -18.32 5.20
C PRO A 50 -26.01 -16.87 5.35
N PRO A 51 -24.97 -16.47 4.59
CA PRO A 51 -24.38 -15.14 4.70
C PRO A 51 -25.49 -14.09 4.71
N PRO A 52 -25.39 -13.07 5.59
CA PRO A 52 -26.45 -12.09 5.77
C PRO A 52 -26.92 -11.64 4.39
N GLN A 53 -28.21 -11.88 4.10
CA GLN A 53 -28.79 -11.40 2.85
C GLN A 53 -28.45 -9.91 2.77
N PRO A 54 -28.03 -9.39 1.59
CA PRO A 54 -27.78 -7.98 1.42
C PRO A 54 -28.96 -7.25 2.02
N THR A 55 -28.72 -6.51 3.11
CA THR A 55 -29.79 -5.74 3.74
C THR A 55 -30.46 -4.96 2.62
N PRO A 56 -31.79 -5.01 2.47
CA PRO A 56 -32.46 -4.16 1.49
C PRO A 56 -31.88 -2.76 1.67
N PRO A 57 -31.33 -2.14 0.60
CA PRO A 57 -30.58 -0.92 0.73
C PRO A 57 -31.39 0.01 1.60
N LYS A 58 -30.87 0.32 2.81
CA LYS A 58 -31.51 1.27 3.72
C LYS A 58 -31.98 2.41 2.83
N PRO A 59 -33.27 2.81 2.86
CA PRO A 59 -33.73 3.98 2.13
C PRO A 59 -32.67 5.04 2.37
N LYS A 60 -31.97 5.41 1.29
CA LYS A 60 -30.82 6.29 1.35
C LYS A 60 -31.40 7.52 2.02
N LYS A 61 -31.13 7.70 3.32
CA LYS A 61 -31.71 8.79 4.09
C LYS A 61 -31.30 10.00 3.29
N GLU A 62 -32.28 10.61 2.64
CA GLU A 62 -32.06 11.63 1.64
C GLU A 62 -31.18 12.63 2.36
N ALA A 63 -29.91 12.69 1.93
CA ALA A 63 -28.95 13.50 2.63
C ALA A 63 -29.53 14.89 2.55
N ALA A 64 -29.89 15.49 3.70
CA ALA A 64 -30.35 16.86 3.76
C ALA A 64 -29.45 17.65 2.81
N PRO A 65 -30.00 18.37 1.83
CA PRO A 65 -29.22 18.93 0.74
C PRO A 65 -28.02 19.62 1.37
N LYS A 66 -26.82 19.13 1.03
CA LYS A 66 -25.58 19.79 1.45
C LYS A 66 -25.77 21.22 1.00
N LYS A 67 -25.84 22.16 1.96
CA LYS A 67 -25.80 23.59 1.67
C LYS A 67 -24.63 23.76 0.71
N GLU A 68 -24.92 24.08 -0.55
CA GLU A 68 -23.89 24.35 -1.53
C GLU A 68 -23.01 25.43 -0.90
N ALA A 69 -21.71 25.12 -0.76
CA ALA A 69 -20.77 26.13 -0.36
C ALA A 69 -20.96 27.31 -1.33
N PRO A 70 -21.01 28.56 -0.84
CA PRO A 70 -21.15 29.72 -1.71
C PRO A 70 -20.10 29.61 -2.83
N PRO A 71 -20.46 29.89 -4.09
CA PRO A 71 -19.57 29.69 -5.22
C PRO A 71 -18.25 30.40 -4.89
N PRO A 72 -17.13 29.68 -4.97
CA PRO A 72 -15.84 30.23 -4.62
C PRO A 72 -15.60 31.46 -5.50
N ASP A 73 -15.16 32.56 -4.87
CA ASP A 73 -14.92 33.83 -5.55
C ASP A 73 -13.92 33.60 -6.72
N PRO A 74 -14.31 33.85 -7.98
CA PRO A 74 -13.48 33.55 -9.15
C PRO A 74 -12.09 34.19 -9.08
N PHE A 75 -11.99 35.37 -8.46
CA PHE A 75 -10.71 36.04 -8.27
C PHE A 75 -9.82 35.31 -7.24
N ARG A 76 -10.40 34.79 -6.16
CA ARG A 76 -9.65 34.03 -5.15
C ARG A 76 -9.19 32.69 -5.70
N GLU A 77 -10.00 32.00 -6.51
CA GLU A 77 -9.58 30.75 -7.16
C GLU A 77 -8.47 30.99 -8.19
N ALA A 78 -8.59 32.05 -9.00
CA ALA A 78 -7.54 32.44 -9.94
C ALA A 78 -6.25 32.84 -9.21
N ALA A 79 -6.34 33.59 -8.10
CA ALA A 79 -5.18 33.96 -7.31
C ALA A 79 -4.52 32.75 -6.64
N MET A 80 -5.31 31.82 -6.09
CA MET A 80 -4.79 30.62 -5.44
C MET A 80 -4.18 29.63 -6.44
N SER A 81 -4.79 29.46 -7.62
CA SER A 81 -4.23 28.63 -8.69
C SER A 81 -2.97 29.24 -9.31
N ALA A 82 -2.93 30.56 -9.51
CA ALA A 82 -1.72 31.25 -9.94
C ALA A 82 -0.59 31.12 -8.90
N LEU A 83 -0.93 31.21 -7.60
CA LEU A 83 0.03 31.05 -6.51
C LEU A 83 0.57 29.61 -6.43
N THR A 84 -0.29 28.59 -6.57
CA THR A 84 0.15 27.19 -6.54
C THR A 84 1.02 26.85 -7.74
N VAL A 85 0.63 27.28 -8.95
CA VAL A 85 1.42 27.02 -10.16
C VAL A 85 2.75 27.78 -10.12
N SER A 86 2.74 29.05 -9.72
CA SER A 86 3.97 29.84 -9.60
C SER A 86 4.89 29.31 -8.50
N GLY A 87 4.32 28.92 -7.35
CA GLY A 87 5.06 28.32 -6.24
C GLY A 87 5.66 26.96 -6.59
N ALA A 88 4.90 26.09 -7.27
CA ALA A 88 5.40 24.80 -7.74
C ALA A 88 6.53 24.96 -8.78
N SER A 89 6.34 25.87 -9.74
CA SER A 89 7.34 26.15 -10.78
C SER A 89 8.62 26.75 -10.19
N ALA A 90 8.49 27.71 -9.27
CA ALA A 90 9.62 28.30 -8.55
C ALA A 90 10.32 27.28 -7.65
N GLY A 91 9.58 26.35 -7.03
CA GLY A 91 10.14 25.26 -6.24
C GLY A 91 11.02 24.32 -7.06
N ILE A 92 10.53 23.88 -8.23
CA ILE A 92 11.29 23.00 -9.13
C ILE A 92 12.55 23.71 -9.66
N LEU A 93 12.41 24.96 -10.10
CA LEU A 93 13.54 25.75 -10.60
C LEU A 93 14.54 26.08 -9.48
N GLY A 94 14.05 26.39 -8.29
CA GLY A 94 14.89 26.68 -7.11
C GLY A 94 15.72 25.48 -6.67
N MET A 95 15.15 24.27 -6.74
CA MET A 95 15.87 23.03 -6.46
C MET A 95 17.00 22.80 -7.49
N GLY A 96 16.76 23.16 -8.76
CA GLY A 96 17.78 23.13 -9.82
C GLY A 96 18.88 24.18 -9.67
N MET A 97 18.53 25.39 -9.19
CA MET A 97 19.47 26.50 -9.02
C MET A 97 20.60 26.17 -8.02
N GLY A 98 20.30 25.40 -6.97
CA GLY A 98 21.30 24.93 -6.00
C GLY A 98 22.30 23.91 -6.56
N CYS A 99 22.03 23.37 -7.76
CA CYS A 99 22.82 22.32 -8.39
C CYS A 99 23.61 22.80 -9.62
N VAL A 100 23.53 24.09 -9.99
CA VAL A 100 24.09 24.65 -11.24
C VAL A 100 25.61 24.45 -11.41
N GLY A 101 26.33 24.16 -10.32
CA GLY A 101 27.76 23.86 -10.35
C GLY A 101 28.14 22.37 -10.50
N ASP A 102 27.18 21.45 -10.39
CA ASP A 102 27.40 20.00 -10.47
C ASP A 102 26.48 19.37 -11.51
N ALA A 103 27.05 19.03 -12.66
CA ALA A 103 26.33 18.41 -13.77
C ALA A 103 25.68 17.07 -13.37
N ALA A 104 26.31 16.27 -12.51
CA ALA A 104 25.76 15.00 -12.07
C ALA A 104 24.53 15.21 -11.16
N MET A 105 24.60 16.20 -10.27
CA MET A 105 23.47 16.57 -9.42
C MET A 105 22.28 17.10 -10.26
N LEU A 106 22.53 17.90 -11.30
CA LEU A 106 21.49 18.34 -12.23
C LEU A 106 20.84 17.17 -12.97
N THR A 107 21.64 16.22 -13.47
CA THR A 107 21.11 15.02 -14.12
C THR A 107 20.28 14.18 -13.16
N ASN A 108 20.75 13.95 -11.93
CA ASN A 108 20.00 13.17 -10.92
C ASN A 108 18.70 13.86 -10.53
N LEU A 109 18.69 15.19 -10.38
CA LEU A 109 17.50 15.96 -10.08
C LEU A 109 16.49 15.96 -11.25
N GLY A 110 16.99 16.04 -12.49
CA GLY A 110 16.19 15.89 -13.69
C GLY A 110 15.52 14.51 -13.76
N THR A 111 16.30 13.46 -13.56
CA THR A 111 15.80 12.07 -13.49
C THR A 111 14.77 11.90 -12.37
N PHE A 112 15.03 12.45 -11.17
CA PHE A 112 14.09 12.41 -10.04
C PHE A 112 12.75 13.07 -10.39
N THR A 113 12.80 14.26 -10.99
CA THR A 113 11.60 15.03 -11.37
C THR A 113 10.78 14.30 -12.44
N LEU A 114 11.44 13.81 -13.49
CA LEU A 114 10.78 13.07 -14.57
C LEU A 114 10.24 11.70 -14.11
N ALA A 115 11.00 10.98 -13.29
CA ALA A 115 10.56 9.72 -12.71
C ALA A 115 9.36 9.90 -11.78
N GLY A 116 9.32 10.98 -10.99
CA GLY A 116 8.16 11.34 -10.16
C GLY A 116 6.90 11.61 -10.99
N ALA A 117 7.04 12.39 -12.07
CA ALA A 117 5.94 12.65 -13.01
C ALA A 117 5.45 11.36 -13.71
N ALA A 118 6.37 10.50 -14.15
CA ALA A 118 6.04 9.20 -14.72
C ALA A 118 5.33 8.28 -13.70
N GLY A 119 5.82 8.23 -12.46
CA GLY A 119 5.21 7.46 -11.37
C GLY A 119 3.77 7.89 -11.08
N TYR A 120 3.51 9.20 -11.07
CA TYR A 120 2.15 9.73 -10.90
C TYR A 120 1.20 9.22 -12.00
N GLN A 121 1.63 9.28 -13.26
CA GLN A 121 0.81 8.80 -14.39
C GLN A 121 0.56 7.29 -14.34
N VAL A 122 1.55 6.51 -13.93
CA VAL A 122 1.42 5.05 -13.81
C VAL A 122 0.41 4.65 -12.72
N VAL A 123 0.43 5.33 -11.57
CA VAL A 123 -0.45 4.99 -10.44
C VAL A 123 -1.90 5.45 -10.68
N TRP A 124 -2.10 6.58 -11.38
CA TRP A 124 -3.43 7.13 -11.63
C TRP A 124 -4.32 6.20 -12.48
N GLY A 125 -3.72 5.38 -13.36
CA GLY A 125 -4.44 4.46 -14.26
C GLY A 125 -4.81 3.10 -13.65
N VAL A 126 -4.50 2.85 -12.37
CA VAL A 126 -4.71 1.52 -11.77
C VAL A 126 -6.18 1.29 -11.41
N ALA A 127 -6.74 0.15 -11.81
CA ALA A 127 -8.12 -0.21 -11.48
C ALA A 127 -8.31 -0.35 -9.95
N HIS A 128 -9.48 0.03 -9.45
CA HIS A 128 -9.73 0.11 -8.00
C HIS A 128 -9.52 -1.22 -7.26
N ALA A 129 -9.83 -2.34 -7.91
CA ALA A 129 -9.62 -3.68 -7.36
C ALA A 129 -8.14 -4.02 -7.14
N LEU A 130 -7.21 -3.31 -7.78
CA LEU A 130 -5.77 -3.54 -7.73
C LEU A 130 -5.06 -2.62 -6.73
N HIS A 131 -5.73 -1.72 -6.00
CA HIS A 131 -5.03 -0.84 -5.05
C HIS A 131 -4.32 -1.62 -3.92
N THR A 132 -4.92 -2.70 -3.40
CA THR A 132 -4.29 -3.53 -2.38
C THR A 132 -3.09 -4.32 -2.93
N PRO A 133 -3.20 -5.00 -4.09
CA PRO A 133 -2.02 -5.54 -4.78
C PRO A 133 -0.95 -4.49 -5.09
N LEU A 134 -1.34 -3.28 -5.51
CA LEU A 134 -0.42 -2.19 -5.80
C LEU A 134 0.36 -1.76 -4.56
N MET A 135 -0.31 -1.66 -3.40
CA MET A 135 0.33 -1.38 -2.12
C MET A 135 1.38 -2.45 -1.76
N SER A 136 1.09 -3.72 -2.05
CA SER A 136 2.04 -4.81 -1.81
C SER A 136 3.25 -4.76 -2.75
N VAL A 137 3.03 -4.41 -4.03
CA VAL A 137 4.11 -4.27 -5.02
C VAL A 137 4.99 -3.07 -4.70
N THR A 138 4.43 -1.93 -4.30
CA THR A 138 5.24 -0.76 -3.91
C THR A 138 6.08 -1.03 -2.66
N ASN A 139 5.59 -1.86 -1.74
CA ASN A 139 6.40 -2.35 -0.62
C ASN A 139 7.60 -3.19 -1.11
N ALA A 140 7.37 -4.14 -2.03
CA ALA A 140 8.45 -4.94 -2.61
C ALA A 140 9.52 -4.08 -3.31
N ILE A 141 9.09 -3.07 -4.09
CA ILE A 141 9.98 -2.14 -4.80
C ILE A 141 10.80 -1.28 -3.83
N SER A 142 10.26 -0.91 -2.66
CA SER A 142 11.02 -0.16 -1.64
C SER A 142 12.25 -0.92 -1.11
N GLY A 143 12.31 -2.24 -1.34
CA GLY A 143 13.48 -3.06 -1.07
C GLY A 143 14.72 -2.74 -1.93
N THR A 144 14.63 -1.87 -2.94
CA THR A 144 15.81 -1.37 -3.71
C THR A 144 16.84 -0.66 -2.85
N THR A 145 16.50 -0.31 -1.62
CA THR A 145 17.44 0.08 -0.55
C THR A 145 18.62 -0.89 -0.38
N ALA A 146 18.47 -2.17 -0.79
CA ALA A 146 19.56 -3.14 -0.86
C ALA A 146 20.77 -2.63 -1.66
N ILE A 147 20.54 -1.87 -2.75
CA ILE A 147 21.61 -1.33 -3.60
C ILE A 147 22.52 -0.40 -2.79
N GLY A 148 21.93 0.51 -2.00
CA GLY A 148 22.69 1.40 -1.13
C GLY A 148 23.51 0.66 -0.07
N GLY A 149 22.95 -0.41 0.50
CA GLY A 149 23.67 -1.28 1.43
C GLY A 149 24.83 -2.03 0.76
N LEU A 150 24.63 -2.54 -0.46
CA LEU A 150 25.67 -3.22 -1.23
C LEU A 150 26.83 -2.28 -1.60
N MET A 151 26.56 -1.02 -1.94
CA MET A 151 27.60 -0.02 -2.22
C MET A 151 28.44 0.33 -0.98
N LEU A 152 27.87 0.23 0.23
CA LEU A 152 28.55 0.52 1.49
C LEU A 152 29.28 -0.70 2.09
N LEU A 153 29.06 -1.89 1.54
CA LEU A 153 29.70 -3.11 2.03
C LEU A 153 31.19 -3.10 1.66
N GLY A 154 32.07 -3.20 2.65
CA GLY A 154 33.53 -3.24 2.45
C GLY A 154 34.20 -1.88 2.29
N SER A 155 33.47 -0.76 2.33
CA SER A 155 34.00 0.60 2.10
C SER A 155 34.27 1.39 3.38
N GLY A 156 34.10 0.80 4.56
CA GLY A 156 34.21 1.53 5.83
C GLY A 156 34.66 0.69 7.03
N SER A 157 34.46 1.27 8.22
CA SER A 157 34.75 0.63 9.49
C SER A 157 33.87 -0.60 9.71
N THR A 158 34.24 -1.45 10.67
CA THR A 158 33.43 -2.61 11.08
C THR A 158 31.97 -2.22 11.37
N ALA A 159 31.73 -1.04 11.96
CA ALA A 159 30.38 -0.55 12.23
C ALA A 159 29.58 -0.27 10.94
N VAL A 160 30.21 0.35 9.93
CA VAL A 160 29.56 0.59 8.62
C VAL A 160 29.21 -0.73 7.94
N ASN A 161 30.12 -1.71 7.96
CA ASN A 161 29.87 -3.02 7.36
C ASN A 161 28.74 -3.78 8.04
N VAL A 162 28.63 -3.69 9.38
CA VAL A 162 27.53 -4.31 10.13
C VAL A 162 26.19 -3.65 9.79
N LEU A 163 26.15 -2.32 9.72
CA LEU A 163 24.94 -1.57 9.34
C LEU A 163 24.53 -1.85 7.88
N ALA A 164 25.49 -1.84 6.95
CA ALA A 164 25.27 -2.14 5.55
C ALA A 164 24.77 -3.59 5.36
N GLY A 165 25.41 -4.57 6.02
CA GLY A 165 24.96 -5.96 6.00
C GLY A 165 23.55 -6.14 6.55
N THR A 166 23.21 -5.43 7.64
CA THR A 166 21.86 -5.45 8.20
C THR A 166 20.84 -4.80 7.25
N ALA A 167 21.19 -3.68 6.63
CA ALA A 167 20.35 -3.02 5.63
C ALA A 167 20.04 -3.96 4.47
N VAL A 168 21.06 -4.60 3.88
CA VAL A 168 20.87 -5.59 2.80
C VAL A 168 19.98 -6.75 3.25
N ALA A 169 20.19 -7.29 4.46
CA ALA A 169 19.38 -8.39 4.99
C ALA A 169 17.90 -8.00 5.14
N VAL A 170 17.61 -6.82 5.70
CA VAL A 170 16.24 -6.33 5.86
C VAL A 170 15.60 -6.04 4.50
N SER A 171 16.34 -5.42 3.58
CA SER A 171 15.87 -5.18 2.22
C SER A 171 15.56 -6.48 1.47
N ALA A 172 16.38 -7.53 1.64
CA ALA A 172 16.11 -8.85 1.07
C ALA A 172 14.78 -9.44 1.57
N VAL A 173 14.50 -9.35 2.89
CA VAL A 173 13.21 -9.77 3.44
C VAL A 173 12.05 -8.98 2.83
N ASN A 174 12.22 -7.67 2.63
CA ASN A 174 11.19 -6.83 2.00
C ASN A 174 10.92 -7.23 0.53
N ILE A 175 11.98 -7.43 -0.25
CA ILE A 175 11.87 -7.88 -1.65
C ILE A 175 11.15 -9.24 -1.70
N THR A 176 11.66 -10.24 -0.99
CA THR A 176 11.10 -11.60 -1.04
C THR A 176 9.66 -11.63 -0.51
N GLY A 177 9.41 -11.02 0.66
CA GLY A 177 8.08 -10.99 1.26
C GLY A 177 7.07 -10.22 0.40
N GLY A 178 7.47 -9.06 -0.10
CA GLY A 178 6.63 -8.22 -0.94
C GLY A 178 6.23 -8.90 -2.25
N PHE A 179 7.15 -9.56 -2.95
CA PHE A 179 6.82 -10.27 -4.20
C PHE A 179 5.99 -11.54 -3.95
N VAL A 180 6.26 -12.31 -2.90
CA VAL A 180 5.47 -13.51 -2.56
C VAL A 180 4.02 -13.15 -2.21
N VAL A 181 3.82 -12.11 -1.41
CA VAL A 181 2.46 -11.65 -1.04
C VAL A 181 1.74 -11.08 -2.26
N SER A 182 2.43 -10.28 -3.08
CA SER A 182 1.85 -9.71 -4.31
C SER A 182 1.40 -10.81 -5.28
N GLN A 183 2.21 -11.87 -5.45
CA GLN A 183 1.85 -13.02 -6.29
C GLN A 183 0.56 -13.69 -5.78
N ARG A 184 0.47 -13.97 -4.48
CA ARG A 184 -0.74 -14.57 -3.87
C ARG A 184 -1.97 -13.70 -4.06
N MET A 185 -1.83 -12.38 -3.97
CA MET A 185 -2.94 -11.44 -4.19
C MET A 185 -3.38 -11.43 -5.66
N LEU A 186 -2.43 -11.46 -6.60
CA LEU A 186 -2.72 -11.46 -8.04
C LEU A 186 -3.31 -12.79 -8.50
N ASP A 187 -2.91 -13.91 -7.89
CA ASP A 187 -3.45 -15.24 -8.19
C ASP A 187 -4.96 -15.34 -7.93
N LEU A 188 -5.51 -14.52 -7.01
CA LEU A 188 -6.95 -14.46 -6.74
C LEU A 188 -7.78 -13.91 -7.92
N PHE A 189 -7.13 -13.18 -8.85
CA PHE A 189 -7.77 -12.64 -10.04
C PHE A 189 -7.65 -13.57 -11.27
N LYS A 190 -6.89 -14.66 -11.17
CA LYS A 190 -6.73 -15.62 -12.26
C LYS A 190 -8.00 -16.47 -12.44
N LYS A 191 -8.44 -16.64 -13.69
CA LYS A 191 -9.56 -17.54 -14.02
C LYS A 191 -9.11 -19.00 -13.96
N LYS A 192 -9.90 -19.87 -13.30
CA LYS A 192 -9.62 -21.30 -13.25
C LYS A 192 -9.69 -21.93 -14.65
N GLY A 193 -8.70 -22.74 -15.01
CA GLY A 193 -8.67 -23.56 -16.23
C GLY A 193 -7.95 -22.97 -17.44
N GLN A 194 -7.31 -21.80 -17.32
CA GLN A 194 -6.46 -21.25 -18.39
C GLN A 194 -4.99 -21.68 -18.19
N PRO A 195 -4.28 -22.10 -19.26
CA PRO A 195 -2.86 -22.40 -19.16
C PRO A 195 -2.07 -21.13 -18.83
N GLU A 196 -1.22 -21.19 -17.82
CA GLU A 196 -0.36 -20.09 -17.40
C GLU A 196 0.96 -20.12 -18.16
N HIS A 197 1.26 -19.05 -18.91
CA HIS A 197 2.52 -18.90 -19.65
C HIS A 197 3.45 -17.85 -19.03
N SER A 198 3.23 -17.46 -17.78
CA SER A 198 4.04 -16.43 -17.09
C SER A 198 5.54 -16.78 -17.06
N TYR A 199 5.90 -18.06 -17.10
CA TYR A 199 7.30 -18.51 -17.17
C TYR A 199 8.04 -18.01 -18.42
N MET A 200 7.33 -17.65 -19.50
CA MET A 200 7.95 -17.05 -20.68
C MET A 200 8.59 -15.69 -20.37
N LEU A 201 8.13 -14.98 -19.32
CA LEU A 201 8.74 -13.73 -18.86
C LEU A 201 10.12 -13.92 -18.20
N LEU A 202 10.50 -15.16 -17.88
CA LEU A 202 11.86 -15.45 -17.43
C LEU A 202 12.89 -15.25 -18.54
N ALA A 203 12.51 -15.43 -19.82
CA ALA A 203 13.43 -15.26 -20.95
C ALA A 203 13.97 -13.83 -21.07
N PRO A 204 13.15 -12.76 -21.19
CA PRO A 204 13.67 -11.40 -21.21
C PRO A 204 14.38 -11.01 -19.90
N GLY A 205 13.93 -11.53 -18.74
CA GLY A 205 14.59 -11.30 -17.45
C GLY A 205 16.00 -11.89 -17.39
N ALA A 206 16.17 -13.14 -17.86
CA ALA A 206 17.48 -13.79 -17.92
C ALA A 206 18.43 -13.08 -18.89
N VAL A 207 17.93 -12.59 -20.03
CA VAL A 207 18.71 -11.79 -20.97
C VAL A 207 19.21 -10.49 -20.32
N LEU A 208 18.33 -9.76 -19.62
CA LEU A 208 18.71 -8.52 -18.93
C LEU A 208 19.78 -8.75 -17.85
N VAL A 209 19.72 -9.86 -17.11
CA VAL A 209 20.70 -10.18 -16.07
C VAL A 209 22.01 -10.70 -16.67
N ALA A 210 21.95 -11.52 -17.72
CA ALA A 210 23.14 -12.15 -18.31
C ALA A 210 23.94 -11.21 -19.23
N ALA A 211 23.27 -10.27 -19.91
CA ALA A 211 23.93 -9.39 -20.88
C ALA A 211 25.12 -8.60 -20.30
N PRO A 212 25.04 -7.99 -19.10
CA PRO A 212 26.17 -7.32 -18.46
C PRO A 212 27.38 -8.21 -18.16
N PHE A 213 27.17 -9.53 -17.93
CA PHE A 213 28.27 -10.48 -17.70
C PHE A 213 28.89 -10.99 -19.00
N ALA A 214 28.14 -10.98 -20.11
CA ALA A 214 28.63 -11.36 -21.42
C ALA A 214 29.45 -10.25 -22.09
N ASP A 215 29.03 -8.99 -21.90
CA ASP A 215 29.78 -7.82 -22.34
C ASP A 215 29.68 -6.68 -21.30
N PRO A 216 30.77 -6.39 -20.56
CA PRO A 216 30.81 -5.30 -19.59
C PRO A 216 30.53 -3.92 -20.21
N ALA A 217 30.70 -3.76 -21.52
CA ALA A 217 30.37 -2.51 -22.21
C ALA A 217 28.86 -2.23 -22.28
N LEU A 218 28.00 -3.24 -22.05
CA LEU A 218 26.54 -3.07 -21.97
C LEU A 218 26.06 -2.54 -20.61
N ILE A 219 26.90 -2.54 -19.57
CA ILE A 219 26.58 -1.99 -18.25
C ILE A 219 26.10 -0.53 -18.34
N PRO A 220 26.84 0.41 -18.96
CA PRO A 220 26.39 1.80 -19.12
C PRO A 220 25.14 1.96 -20.01
N ALA A 221 24.87 1.02 -20.92
CA ALA A 221 23.72 1.10 -21.84
C ALA A 221 22.41 0.56 -21.23
N THR A 222 22.50 -0.28 -20.19
CA THR A 222 21.34 -0.86 -19.50
C THR A 222 20.78 0.03 -18.39
N GLY A 223 21.46 1.15 -18.08
CA GLY A 223 21.05 2.07 -17.01
C GLY A 223 21.19 1.48 -15.60
N VAL A 224 21.86 0.33 -15.47
CA VAL A 224 22.22 -0.28 -14.18
C VAL A 224 23.52 0.37 -13.72
N VAL A 225 23.38 1.49 -13.01
CA VAL A 225 24.45 2.09 -12.20
C VAL A 225 24.29 1.60 -10.77
#